data_AF-A0A7S1K6H9-F1
#
_entry.id   AF-A0A7S1K6H9-F1
#
_cell.length_a   1.000
_cell.length_b   1.000
_cell.length_c   1.000
_cell.angle_alpha   90.00
_cell.angle_beta   90.00
_cell.angle_gamma   90.00
#
_symmetry.space_group_name_H-M   'P 1'
#
loop_
_entity.id
_entity.type
_entity.pdbx_description
1 polymer ?
#
loop_
_entity_poly.entity_id
_entity_poly.type
_entity_poly.pdbx_seq_one_letter_code
_entity_poly.pdbx_strand_id
1 'polypeptide(L)'
;GDLENARELSLIAQRHRAQIPVHIEIDSGIGRAGFFLHQMADLKQVANMAGLRVVGLVTTFLDSGGPSSNMGDLERLLQAFHRYADHLEKEGVIPPNTPRSCGSVATDAALIRLFVKMKMSIIRIGRIAYGLKEAAALERVRADPSLSWAAELRPVMSALTWIVSIRKSPAAATASQATGAKEDTILATVPVGFGQGYPRSLSHRGVVLVKGHRCRLAGAVSMGMT
;
A
#
# COMPACT_ATOMS: atom_id res chain seq x y z
N GLY A 1 -9.71 14.17 0.96
CA GLY A 1 -10.47 15.07 1.86
C GLY A 1 -11.75 15.51 1.16
N ASP A 2 -12.55 16.32 1.82
CA ASP A 2 -13.84 16.82 1.33
C ASP A 2 -13.90 18.37 1.36
N LEU A 3 -15.08 18.92 1.09
CA LEU A 3 -15.33 20.36 1.10
C LEU A 3 -15.19 20.98 2.50
N GLU A 4 -15.50 20.24 3.56
CA GLU A 4 -15.39 20.73 4.93
C GLU A 4 -13.90 20.88 5.32
N ASN A 5 -13.08 19.88 5.02
CA ASN A 5 -11.63 19.98 5.22
C ASN A 5 -11.02 21.16 4.44
N ALA A 6 -11.49 21.40 3.21
CA ALA A 6 -11.02 22.54 2.43
C ALA A 6 -11.37 23.88 3.10
N ARG A 7 -12.59 24.03 3.65
CA ARG A 7 -13.01 25.23 4.38
C ARG A 7 -12.15 25.48 5.61
N GLU A 8 -11.86 24.43 6.39
CA GLU A 8 -10.98 24.54 7.55
C GLU A 8 -9.56 24.98 7.14
N LEU A 9 -8.99 24.37 6.10
CA LEU A 9 -7.68 24.77 5.57
C LEU A 9 -7.66 26.21 5.07
N SER A 10 -8.73 26.68 4.42
CA SER A 10 -8.85 28.07 3.98
C SER A 10 -8.88 29.04 5.16
N LEU A 11 -9.62 28.73 6.22
CA LEU A 11 -9.64 29.55 7.44
C LEU A 11 -8.25 29.67 8.07
N ILE A 12 -7.51 28.56 8.12
CA ILE A 12 -6.12 28.54 8.58
C ILE A 12 -5.24 29.40 7.66
N ALA A 13 -5.33 29.21 6.34
CA ALA A 13 -4.56 29.98 5.37
C ALA A 13 -4.79 31.49 5.52
N GLN A 14 -6.05 31.91 5.65
CA GLN A 14 -6.43 33.31 5.82
C GLN A 14 -5.91 33.89 7.15
N ARG A 15 -6.07 33.15 8.26
CA ARG A 15 -5.56 33.57 9.58
C ARG A 15 -4.05 33.83 9.56
N HIS A 16 -3.31 33.01 8.82
CA HIS A 16 -1.86 33.12 8.70
C HIS A 16 -1.40 33.95 7.49
N ARG A 17 -2.33 34.55 6.73
CA ARG A 17 -2.04 35.29 5.48
C ARG A 17 -1.15 34.49 4.52
N ALA A 18 -1.41 33.19 4.43
CA ALA A 18 -0.66 32.23 3.65
C ALA A 18 -1.46 31.72 2.45
N GLN A 19 -0.74 31.14 1.49
CA GLN A 19 -1.31 30.40 0.36
C GLN A 19 -0.89 28.94 0.49
N ILE A 20 -1.84 28.06 0.82
CA ILE A 20 -1.60 26.64 1.05
C ILE A 20 -1.74 25.89 -0.29
N PRO A 21 -0.67 25.25 -0.79
CA PRO A 21 -0.78 24.38 -1.96
C PRO A 21 -1.58 23.13 -1.61
N VAL A 22 -2.58 22.79 -2.42
CA VAL A 22 -3.43 21.63 -2.21
C VAL A 22 -3.48 20.73 -3.44
N HIS A 23 -3.50 19.41 -3.21
CA HIS A 23 -3.92 18.45 -4.20
C HIS A 23 -5.39 18.09 -3.97
N ILE A 24 -6.17 18.05 -5.05
CA ILE A 24 -7.55 17.57 -5.00
C ILE A 24 -7.54 16.06 -5.26
N GLU A 25 -8.02 15.29 -4.29
CA GLU A 25 -8.20 13.85 -4.47
C GLU A 25 -9.51 13.55 -5.19
N ILE A 26 -9.42 12.76 -6.26
CA ILE A 26 -10.57 12.26 -7.02
C ILE A 26 -10.74 10.78 -6.68
N ASP A 27 -11.92 10.43 -6.16
CA ASP A 27 -12.26 9.06 -5.87
C ASP A 27 -12.64 8.34 -7.18
N SER A 28 -11.78 7.42 -7.61
CA SER A 28 -11.98 6.60 -8.81
C SER A 28 -12.70 5.27 -8.52
N GLY A 29 -13.35 5.14 -7.37
CA GLY A 29 -14.07 3.93 -6.95
C GLY A 29 -13.45 3.17 -5.77
N ILE A 30 -12.50 3.77 -5.03
CA ILE A 30 -12.03 3.19 -3.76
C ILE A 30 -13.06 3.44 -2.65
N GLY A 31 -13.76 4.57 -2.67
CA GLY A 31 -14.72 4.94 -1.63
C GLY A 31 -14.07 5.28 -0.29
N ARG A 32 -12.80 5.71 -0.29
CA ARG A 32 -12.05 6.02 0.94
C ARG A 32 -11.99 7.52 1.22
N ALA A 33 -11.72 8.31 0.19
CA ALA A 33 -11.50 9.75 0.30
C ALA A 33 -11.50 10.39 -1.08
N GLY A 34 -11.77 11.70 -1.10
CA GLY A 34 -11.76 12.51 -2.31
C GLY A 34 -13.16 12.80 -2.82
N PHE A 35 -13.21 13.58 -3.89
CA PHE A 35 -14.44 13.99 -4.53
C PHE A 35 -14.86 12.95 -5.57
N PHE A 36 -16.16 12.65 -5.60
CA PHE A 36 -16.74 11.90 -6.70
C PHE A 36 -16.85 12.77 -7.95
N LEU A 37 -16.88 12.12 -9.11
CA LEU A 37 -16.91 12.78 -10.41
C LEU A 37 -18.10 13.75 -10.58
N HIS A 38 -19.22 13.45 -9.92
CA HIS A 38 -20.44 14.26 -9.98
C HIS A 38 -20.42 15.51 -9.07
N GLN A 39 -19.44 15.65 -8.17
CA GLN A 39 -19.35 16.76 -7.22
C GLN A 39 -18.67 18.00 -7.80
N MET A 40 -19.05 18.37 -9.03
CA MET A 40 -18.46 19.51 -9.74
C MET A 40 -18.62 20.84 -8.99
N ALA A 41 -19.76 21.04 -8.33
CA ALA A 41 -20.03 22.26 -7.57
C ALA A 41 -19.08 22.43 -6.37
N ASP A 42 -18.80 21.34 -5.66
CA ASP A 42 -17.88 21.36 -4.52
C ASP A 42 -16.45 21.61 -4.98
N LEU A 43 -16.04 20.97 -6.08
CA LEU A 43 -14.72 21.19 -6.68
C LEU A 43 -14.51 22.64 -7.12
N LYS A 44 -15.52 23.27 -7.73
CA LYS A 44 -15.50 24.70 -8.07
C LYS A 44 -15.37 25.59 -6.84
N GLN A 45 -16.01 25.23 -5.72
CA GLN A 45 -15.83 25.95 -4.46
C GLN A 45 -14.41 25.83 -3.91
N VAL A 46 -13.85 24.62 -3.87
CA VAL A 46 -12.48 24.38 -3.39
C VAL A 46 -11.46 25.13 -4.23
N ALA A 47 -11.59 25.08 -5.55
CA ALA A 47 -10.66 25.72 -6.47
C ALA A 47 -10.59 27.25 -6.34
N ASN A 48 -11.69 27.89 -5.97
CA ASN A 48 -11.79 29.34 -5.81
C ASN A 48 -11.65 29.80 -4.34
N MET A 49 -11.30 28.88 -3.42
CA MET A 49 -11.31 29.18 -2.00
C MET A 49 -10.09 30.03 -1.61
N ALA A 50 -10.34 31.12 -0.87
CA ALA A 50 -9.29 32.05 -0.47
C ALA A 50 -8.18 31.35 0.34
N GLY A 51 -6.93 31.67 0.03
CA GLY A 51 -5.77 31.07 0.71
C GLY A 51 -5.44 29.64 0.29
N LEU A 52 -6.23 29.00 -0.58
CA LEU A 52 -5.89 27.71 -1.18
C LEU A 52 -5.40 27.91 -2.62
N ARG A 53 -4.38 27.14 -2.99
CA ARG A 53 -3.87 27.07 -4.36
C ARG A 53 -3.88 25.63 -4.83
N VAL A 54 -4.72 25.30 -5.80
CA VAL A 54 -4.73 23.96 -6.41
C VAL A 54 -3.44 23.78 -7.21
N VAL A 55 -2.63 22.78 -6.84
CA VAL A 55 -1.35 22.48 -7.50
C VAL A 55 -1.30 21.07 -8.09
N GLY A 56 -2.36 20.28 -7.94
CA GLY A 56 -2.40 18.93 -8.49
C GLY A 56 -3.73 18.22 -8.29
N LEU A 57 -3.95 17.21 -9.10
CA LEU A 57 -4.98 16.19 -8.90
C LEU A 57 -4.30 14.90 -8.45
N VAL A 58 -4.93 14.20 -7.50
CA VAL A 58 -4.47 12.89 -7.06
C VAL A 58 -5.59 11.86 -7.14
N THR A 59 -5.26 10.65 -7.52
CA THR A 59 -6.16 9.51 -7.36
C THR A 59 -5.39 8.29 -6.87
N THR A 60 -6.09 7.38 -6.23
CA THR A 60 -5.57 6.08 -5.80
C THR A 60 -6.43 5.01 -6.45
N PHE A 61 -5.81 4.05 -7.14
CA PHE A 61 -6.55 2.99 -7.82
C PHE A 61 -6.67 1.75 -6.95
N LEU A 62 -7.86 1.14 -6.98
CA LEU A 62 -8.09 -0.22 -6.50
C LEU A 62 -7.79 -1.19 -7.64
N ASP A 63 -6.52 -1.48 -7.87
CA ASP A 63 -6.17 -2.71 -8.58
C ASP A 63 -6.22 -3.82 -7.52
N SER A 64 -7.03 -4.87 -7.74
CA SER A 64 -7.19 -5.95 -6.76
C SER A 64 -5.91 -6.74 -6.51
N GLY A 65 -4.82 -6.49 -7.26
CA GLY A 65 -3.52 -7.15 -7.09
C GLY A 65 -3.62 -8.67 -7.15
N GLY A 66 -4.75 -9.17 -7.64
CA GLY A 66 -5.10 -10.58 -7.70
C GLY A 66 -4.84 -11.12 -9.11
N PRO A 67 -4.93 -12.44 -9.28
CA PRO A 67 -4.75 -13.08 -10.58
C PRO A 67 -5.76 -12.61 -11.65
N SER A 68 -6.90 -12.08 -11.21
CA SER A 68 -8.01 -11.63 -12.07
C SER A 68 -7.92 -10.18 -12.52
N SER A 69 -7.06 -9.36 -11.91
CA SER A 69 -6.88 -7.97 -12.33
C SER A 69 -5.95 -7.91 -13.54
N ASN A 70 -6.48 -7.48 -14.68
CA ASN A 70 -5.72 -7.34 -15.91
C ASN A 70 -5.21 -5.89 -16.09
N MET A 71 -4.14 -5.73 -16.87
CA MET A 71 -3.55 -4.41 -17.17
C MET A 71 -4.54 -3.45 -17.87
N GLY A 72 -5.50 -3.99 -18.62
CA GLY A 72 -6.51 -3.22 -19.34
C GLY A 72 -7.48 -2.46 -18.42
N ASP A 73 -7.82 -3.03 -17.27
CA ASP A 73 -8.70 -2.36 -16.31
C ASP A 73 -8.01 -1.15 -15.66
N LEU A 74 -6.72 -1.29 -15.32
CA LEU A 74 -5.92 -0.17 -14.82
C LEU A 74 -5.73 0.92 -15.89
N GLU A 75 -5.51 0.54 -17.15
CA GLU A 75 -5.47 1.49 -18.28
C GLU A 75 -6.80 2.25 -18.42
N ARG A 76 -7.95 1.58 -18.33
CA ARG A 76 -9.27 2.22 -18.40
C ARG A 76 -9.48 3.22 -17.26
N LEU A 77 -9.09 2.86 -16.03
CA LEU A 77 -9.18 3.74 -14.87
C LEU A 77 -8.30 4.99 -15.03
N LEU A 78 -7.06 4.82 -15.49
CA LEU A 78 -6.16 5.93 -15.80
C LEU A 78 -6.71 6.84 -16.89
N GLN A 79 -7.25 6.26 -17.98
CA GLN A 79 -7.91 7.04 -19.03
C GLN A 79 -9.12 7.82 -18.52
N ALA A 80 -9.93 7.22 -17.64
CA ALA A 80 -11.07 7.90 -17.02
C ALA A 80 -10.61 9.08 -16.16
N PHE A 81 -9.55 8.90 -15.37
CA PHE A 81 -8.95 9.96 -14.58
C PHE A 81 -8.43 11.11 -15.45
N HIS A 82 -7.75 10.82 -16.56
CA HIS A 82 -7.31 11.84 -17.51
C HIS A 82 -8.46 12.62 -18.12
N ARG A 83 -9.49 11.92 -18.63
CA ARG A 83 -10.67 12.59 -19.18
C ARG A 83 -11.34 13.51 -18.17
N TYR A 84 -11.37 13.10 -16.90
CA TYR A 84 -11.93 13.92 -15.85
C TYR A 84 -11.07 15.17 -15.57
N ALA A 85 -9.74 15.00 -15.47
CA ALA A 85 -8.82 16.12 -15.33
C ALA A 85 -8.94 17.11 -16.49
N ASP A 86 -8.99 16.61 -17.73
CA ASP A 86 -9.17 17.43 -18.93
C ASP A 86 -10.52 18.20 -18.90
N HIS A 87 -11.57 17.55 -18.39
CA HIS A 87 -12.87 18.20 -18.22
C HIS A 87 -12.82 19.32 -17.16
N LEU A 88 -12.16 19.10 -16.02
CA LEU A 88 -11.98 20.13 -14.99
C LEU A 88 -11.17 21.33 -15.50
N GLU A 89 -10.13 21.09 -16.30
CA GLU A 89 -9.35 22.14 -16.95
C GLU A 89 -10.20 22.95 -17.93
N LYS A 90 -10.98 22.27 -18.78
CA LYS A 90 -11.89 22.90 -19.76
C LYS A 90 -12.96 23.76 -19.10
N GLU A 91 -13.50 23.30 -17.97
CA GLU A 91 -14.50 24.02 -17.17
C GLU A 91 -13.90 25.15 -16.30
N GLY A 92 -12.58 25.36 -16.36
CA GLY A 92 -11.88 26.37 -15.58
C GLY A 92 -11.86 26.08 -14.07
N VAL A 93 -12.12 24.84 -13.66
CA VAL A 93 -12.11 24.44 -12.24
C VAL A 93 -10.69 24.32 -11.73
N ILE A 94 -9.75 23.90 -12.57
CA ILE A 94 -8.34 23.81 -12.22
C ILE A 94 -7.49 24.48 -13.32
N PRO A 95 -6.27 24.94 -13.00
CA PRO A 95 -5.38 25.51 -14.00
C PRO A 95 -5.05 24.52 -15.14
N PRO A 96 -4.81 25.00 -16.37
CA PRO A 96 -4.30 24.16 -17.45
C PRO A 96 -3.00 23.45 -17.06
N ASN A 97 -2.81 22.21 -17.53
CA ASN A 97 -1.65 21.39 -17.22
C ASN A 97 -1.46 21.11 -15.71
N THR A 98 -2.56 21.05 -14.94
CA THR A 98 -2.48 20.71 -13.52
C THR A 98 -1.83 19.33 -13.34
N PRO A 99 -0.76 19.21 -12.53
CA PRO A 99 -0.08 17.95 -12.30
C PRO A 99 -1.00 16.81 -11.88
N ARG A 100 -0.84 15.65 -12.50
CA ARG A 100 -1.66 14.46 -12.27
C ARG A 100 -0.82 13.44 -11.51
N SER A 101 -1.29 13.05 -10.33
CA SER A 101 -0.64 12.09 -9.45
C SER A 101 -1.49 10.83 -9.29
N CYS A 102 -0.89 9.65 -9.44
CA CYS A 102 -1.58 8.39 -9.13
C CYS A 102 -0.77 7.52 -8.17
N GLY A 103 -1.47 6.59 -7.52
CA GLY A 103 -0.90 5.51 -6.72
C GLY A 103 -1.80 4.29 -6.79
N SER A 104 -1.29 3.12 -6.41
CA SER A 104 -2.05 1.87 -6.35
C SER A 104 -1.91 1.30 -4.96
N VAL A 105 -2.97 0.67 -4.47
CA VAL A 105 -2.93 -0.04 -3.18
C VAL A 105 -2.16 -1.36 -3.29
N ALA A 106 -2.06 -1.93 -4.50
CA ALA A 106 -1.52 -3.25 -4.71
C ALA A 106 -0.43 -3.35 -5.79
N THR A 107 -0.32 -2.43 -6.75
CA THR A 107 0.43 -2.70 -8.00
C THR A 107 1.31 -1.54 -8.47
N ASP A 108 2.34 -1.20 -7.70
CA ASP A 108 3.29 -0.14 -8.05
C ASP A 108 4.03 -0.43 -9.38
N ALA A 109 4.36 -1.69 -9.68
CA ALA A 109 5.09 -2.05 -10.91
C ALA A 109 4.27 -1.88 -12.19
N ALA A 110 2.99 -2.24 -12.16
CA ALA A 110 2.07 -2.03 -13.28
C ALA A 110 1.83 -0.54 -13.53
N LEU A 111 1.70 0.24 -12.45
CA LEU A 111 1.62 1.69 -12.53
C LEU A 111 2.87 2.33 -13.14
N ILE A 112 4.08 1.88 -12.81
CA ILE A 112 5.30 2.44 -13.42
C ILE A 112 5.31 2.29 -14.94
N ARG A 113 4.88 1.15 -15.46
CA ARG A 113 4.79 0.95 -16.92
C ARG A 113 3.77 1.90 -17.54
N LEU A 114 2.59 1.99 -16.94
CA LEU A 114 1.53 2.85 -17.45
C LEU A 114 1.82 4.34 -17.24
N PHE A 115 2.64 4.69 -16.25
CA PHE A 115 3.04 6.07 -15.96
C PHE A 115 3.64 6.75 -17.20
N VAL A 116 4.60 6.08 -17.85
CA VAL A 116 5.23 6.58 -19.07
C VAL A 116 4.23 6.63 -20.23
N LYS A 117 3.45 5.55 -20.42
CA LYS A 117 2.46 5.44 -21.51
C LYS A 117 1.38 6.51 -21.41
N MET A 118 0.96 6.84 -20.19
CA MET A 118 -0.20 7.69 -19.92
C MET A 118 0.18 9.15 -19.62
N LYS A 119 1.47 9.51 -19.66
CA LYS A 119 1.95 10.88 -19.43
C LYS A 119 1.47 11.48 -18.11
N MET A 120 1.46 10.66 -17.06
CA MET A 120 1.20 11.12 -15.70
C MET A 120 2.36 12.03 -15.23
N SER A 121 2.08 12.95 -14.30
CA SER A 121 3.11 13.87 -13.79
C SER A 121 3.88 13.28 -12.61
N ILE A 122 3.17 12.59 -11.72
CA ILE A 122 3.74 12.00 -10.49
C ILE A 122 3.21 10.58 -10.31
N ILE A 123 4.10 9.65 -9.99
CA ILE A 123 3.75 8.31 -9.50
C ILE A 123 4.13 8.19 -8.03
N ARG A 124 3.19 7.69 -7.22
CA ARG A 124 3.41 7.44 -5.80
C ARG A 124 3.70 5.96 -5.60
N ILE A 125 4.97 5.65 -5.43
CA ILE A 125 5.45 4.29 -5.16
C ILE A 125 5.53 4.06 -3.65
N GLY A 126 5.17 2.85 -3.20
CA GLY A 126 5.20 2.48 -1.80
C GLY A 126 5.99 1.20 -1.58
N ARG A 127 5.37 0.07 -1.87
CA ARG A 127 5.87 -1.26 -1.48
C ARG A 127 7.13 -1.66 -2.25
N ILE A 128 7.20 -1.27 -3.52
CA ILE A 128 8.39 -1.57 -4.35
C ILE A 128 9.63 -0.81 -3.90
N ALA A 129 9.47 0.35 -3.24
CA ALA A 129 10.60 1.11 -2.69
C ALA A 129 11.30 0.33 -1.56
N TYR A 130 10.60 -0.61 -0.92
CA TYR A 130 11.15 -1.50 0.11
C TYR A 130 11.59 -2.87 -0.44
N GLY A 131 11.55 -3.04 -1.76
CA GLY A 131 11.88 -4.28 -2.44
C GLY A 131 10.92 -5.44 -2.14
N LEU A 132 9.68 -5.13 -1.75
CA LEU A 132 8.65 -6.15 -1.54
C LEU A 132 8.22 -6.73 -2.89
N LYS A 133 8.60 -7.98 -3.13
CA LYS A 133 8.16 -8.76 -4.28
C LYS A 133 6.80 -9.35 -3.98
N GLU A 134 5.76 -8.84 -4.61
CA GLU A 134 4.45 -9.46 -4.49
C GLU A 134 4.34 -10.67 -5.40
N ALA A 135 3.71 -11.74 -4.91
CA ALA A 135 3.50 -12.96 -5.70
C ALA A 135 2.74 -12.66 -7.00
N ALA A 136 1.69 -11.84 -6.95
CA ALA A 136 0.95 -11.41 -8.12
C ALA A 136 1.77 -10.50 -9.05
N ALA A 137 2.64 -9.64 -8.49
CA ALA A 137 3.59 -8.88 -9.30
C ALA A 137 4.57 -9.82 -10.02
N LEU A 138 5.08 -10.88 -9.38
CA LEU A 138 5.95 -11.87 -10.00
C LEU A 138 5.26 -12.67 -11.12
N GLU A 139 3.98 -13.01 -10.97
CA GLU A 139 3.20 -13.62 -12.06
C GLU A 139 3.06 -12.67 -13.24
N ARG A 140 2.77 -11.39 -13.01
CA ARG A 140 2.71 -10.37 -14.06
C ARG A 140 4.07 -10.12 -14.72
N VAL A 141 5.16 -10.15 -13.96
CA VAL A 141 6.54 -10.07 -14.49
C VAL A 141 6.85 -11.25 -15.42
N ARG A 142 6.37 -12.46 -15.08
CA ARG A 142 6.53 -13.62 -15.96
C ARG A 142 5.71 -13.48 -17.24
N ALA A 143 4.55 -12.84 -17.17
CA ALA A 143 3.68 -12.60 -18.33
C ALA A 143 4.16 -11.42 -19.21
N ASP A 144 4.97 -10.50 -18.68
CA ASP A 144 5.45 -9.30 -19.38
C ASP A 144 6.96 -9.05 -19.14
N PRO A 145 7.82 -9.40 -20.10
CA PRO A 145 9.27 -9.22 -20.00
C PRO A 145 9.73 -7.77 -19.74
N SER A 146 8.91 -6.76 -20.07
CA SER A 146 9.24 -5.35 -19.80
C SER A 146 9.23 -4.99 -18.32
N LEU A 147 8.67 -5.85 -17.47
CA LEU A 147 8.64 -5.71 -16.02
C LEU A 147 9.74 -6.54 -15.31
N SER A 148 10.68 -7.14 -16.06
CA SER A 148 11.74 -8.00 -15.50
C SER A 148 12.53 -7.35 -14.36
N TRP A 149 12.77 -6.03 -14.42
CA TRP A 149 13.40 -5.25 -13.36
C TRP A 149 12.72 -5.40 -11.99
N ALA A 150 11.40 -5.63 -11.95
CA ALA A 150 10.68 -5.80 -10.69
C ALA A 150 11.06 -7.12 -9.99
N ALA A 151 11.53 -8.14 -10.73
CA ALA A 151 12.09 -9.35 -10.15
C ALA A 151 13.47 -9.13 -9.51
N GLU A 152 14.19 -8.08 -9.92
CA GLU A 152 15.52 -7.72 -9.41
C GLU A 152 15.48 -6.90 -8.12
N LEU A 153 14.30 -6.39 -7.74
CA LEU A 153 14.09 -5.67 -6.47
C LEU A 153 14.67 -6.46 -5.29
N ARG A 154 15.35 -5.78 -4.37
CA ARG A 154 15.97 -6.42 -3.20
C ARG A 154 15.26 -5.96 -1.93
N PRO A 155 14.73 -6.88 -1.10
CA PRO A 155 14.18 -6.49 0.20
C PRO A 155 15.20 -5.70 1.00
N VAL A 156 14.78 -4.54 1.52
CA VAL A 156 15.68 -3.65 2.27
C VAL A 156 15.63 -3.87 3.78
N MET A 157 14.78 -4.81 4.24
CA MET A 157 14.57 -5.10 5.65
C MET A 157 14.65 -6.61 5.91
N SER A 158 15.26 -6.97 7.03
CA SER A 158 15.24 -8.32 7.60
C SER A 158 14.84 -8.24 9.07
N ALA A 159 13.94 -9.11 9.51
CA ALA A 159 13.58 -9.24 10.92
C ALA A 159 14.39 -10.39 11.54
N LEU A 160 15.21 -10.08 12.54
CA LEU A 160 16.11 -11.02 13.20
C LEU A 160 15.81 -11.05 14.70
N THR A 161 16.01 -12.22 15.31
CA THR A 161 15.92 -12.43 16.75
C THR A 161 16.90 -13.53 17.16
N TRP A 162 17.04 -13.77 18.46
CA TRP A 162 17.89 -14.82 19.02
C TRP A 162 17.07 -15.80 19.86
N ILE A 163 17.62 -16.99 20.05
CA ILE A 163 17.02 -18.00 20.92
C ILE A 163 17.40 -17.67 22.36
N VAL A 164 16.40 -17.59 23.24
CA VAL A 164 16.60 -17.32 24.68
C VAL A 164 16.47 -18.57 25.54
N SER A 165 15.87 -19.64 25.02
CA SER A 165 15.75 -20.93 25.70
C SER A 165 15.69 -22.08 24.71
N ILE A 166 16.34 -23.20 25.04
CA ILE A 166 16.28 -24.46 24.30
C ILE A 166 15.97 -25.57 25.30
N ARG A 167 14.97 -26.40 24.98
CA ARG A 167 14.58 -27.53 25.82
C ARG A 167 14.18 -28.73 24.98
N LYS A 168 14.53 -29.94 25.47
CA LYS A 168 13.96 -31.17 24.95
C LYS A 168 12.51 -31.27 25.41
N SER A 169 11.62 -31.60 24.49
CA SER A 169 10.20 -31.79 24.74
C SER A 169 9.86 -33.22 24.34
N PRO A 170 9.40 -34.08 25.28
CA PRO A 170 8.97 -35.41 24.91
C PRO A 170 7.74 -35.36 24.01
N ALA A 171 7.49 -36.44 23.29
CA ALA A 171 6.26 -36.64 22.54
C ALA A 171 5.01 -36.36 23.42
N ALA A 172 3.94 -35.88 22.80
CA ALA A 172 2.68 -35.47 23.41
C ALA A 172 2.72 -34.30 24.42
N ALA A 173 3.90 -33.76 24.76
CA ALA A 173 3.99 -32.57 25.59
C ALA A 173 3.43 -31.33 24.85
N THR A 174 2.63 -30.54 25.56
CA THR A 174 2.01 -29.33 25.02
C THR A 174 2.99 -28.15 25.06
N ALA A 175 3.02 -27.37 23.98
CA ALA A 175 3.77 -26.12 23.89
C ALA A 175 2.82 -25.02 23.42
N SER A 176 2.64 -23.97 24.23
CA SER A 176 1.84 -22.77 23.89
C SER A 176 0.53 -23.09 23.15
N GLN A 177 -0.36 -23.87 23.77
CA GLN A 177 -1.67 -24.27 23.19
C GLN A 177 -1.60 -25.09 21.88
N ALA A 178 -0.44 -25.64 21.49
CA ALA A 178 -0.33 -26.61 20.39
C ALA A 178 -0.83 -28.01 20.79
N THR A 179 -1.34 -28.74 19.80
CA THR A 179 -1.37 -30.21 19.86
C THR A 179 0.07 -30.72 20.01
N GLY A 180 0.29 -31.62 20.97
CA GLY A 180 1.64 -32.03 21.38
C GLY A 180 2.47 -32.61 20.24
N ALA A 181 3.79 -32.51 20.36
CA ALA A 181 4.73 -33.06 19.37
C ALA A 181 4.46 -34.57 19.16
N LYS A 182 4.51 -35.07 17.92
CA LYS A 182 4.28 -36.50 17.65
C LYS A 182 5.43 -37.39 18.12
N GLU A 183 6.60 -36.79 18.28
CA GLU A 183 7.86 -37.42 18.66
C GLU A 183 8.65 -36.47 19.57
N ASP A 184 9.66 -37.01 20.24
CA ASP A 184 10.60 -36.21 21.04
C ASP A 184 11.26 -35.16 20.16
N THR A 185 11.21 -33.91 20.59
CA THR A 185 11.67 -32.77 19.79
C THR A 185 12.44 -31.76 20.63
N ILE A 186 13.05 -30.79 19.94
CA ILE A 186 13.75 -29.67 20.56
C ILE A 186 12.90 -28.42 20.32
N LEU A 187 12.49 -27.78 21.41
CA LEU A 187 11.80 -26.50 21.38
C LEU A 187 12.79 -25.38 21.67
N ALA A 188 12.75 -24.35 20.83
CA ALA A 188 13.46 -23.10 21.04
C ALA A 188 12.44 -21.98 21.26
N THR A 189 12.70 -21.11 22.23
CA THR A 189 11.89 -19.92 22.49
C THR A 189 12.65 -18.68 22.05
N VAL A 190 11.95 -17.76 21.39
CA VAL A 190 12.46 -16.45 20.96
C VAL A 190 11.69 -15.32 21.67
N PRO A 191 12.36 -14.19 21.99
CA PRO A 191 11.76 -13.07 22.71
C PRO A 191 10.99 -12.12 21.77
N VAL A 192 10.16 -12.70 20.91
CA VAL A 192 9.34 -11.96 19.93
C VAL A 192 7.95 -12.56 19.91
N GLY A 193 6.94 -11.71 20.09
CA GLY A 193 5.53 -12.06 20.02
C GLY A 193 4.72 -10.97 19.31
N PHE A 194 3.40 -11.06 19.39
CA PHE A 194 2.52 -10.12 18.70
C PHE A 194 2.60 -8.69 19.25
N GLY A 195 3.08 -8.50 20.48
CA GLY A 195 3.39 -7.18 21.04
C GLY A 195 4.56 -6.48 20.34
N GLN A 196 5.42 -7.23 19.64
CA GLN A 196 6.52 -6.70 18.82
C GLN A 196 6.16 -6.69 17.31
N GLY A 197 4.88 -6.91 16.97
CA GLY A 197 4.42 -6.93 15.58
C GLY A 197 4.58 -8.29 14.88
N TYR A 198 4.99 -9.35 15.59
CA TYR A 198 5.02 -10.69 15.00
C TYR A 198 3.59 -11.27 14.89
N PRO A 199 3.06 -11.54 13.68
CA PRO A 199 1.62 -11.75 13.53
C PRO A 199 1.13 -12.99 14.29
N ARG A 200 0.14 -12.79 15.17
CA ARG A 200 -0.52 -13.91 15.88
C ARG A 200 -1.17 -14.92 14.92
N SER A 201 -1.55 -14.47 13.73
CA SER A 201 -2.07 -15.32 12.66
C SER A 201 -1.04 -16.33 12.13
N LEU A 202 0.24 -16.24 12.49
CA LEU A 202 1.25 -17.26 12.16
C LEU A 202 1.26 -18.44 13.15
N SER A 203 0.45 -18.40 14.19
CA SER A 203 0.28 -19.52 15.12
C SER A 203 0.07 -20.85 14.37
N HIS A 204 0.82 -21.89 14.75
CA HIS A 204 0.81 -23.24 14.16
C HIS A 204 1.20 -23.37 12.67
N ARG A 205 1.50 -22.27 11.95
CA ARG A 205 1.82 -22.30 10.51
C ARG A 205 3.04 -21.48 10.11
N GLY A 206 3.54 -20.63 11.02
CA GLY A 206 4.71 -19.81 10.80
C GLY A 206 5.96 -20.66 10.60
N VAL A 207 6.90 -20.11 9.83
CA VAL A 207 8.22 -20.71 9.60
C VAL A 207 9.27 -19.62 9.83
N VAL A 208 10.32 -19.98 10.55
CA VAL A 208 11.52 -19.15 10.76
C VAL A 208 12.76 -19.88 10.24
N LEU A 209 13.86 -19.16 10.09
CA LEU A 209 15.16 -19.73 9.74
C LEU A 209 16.08 -19.74 10.96
N VAL A 210 16.61 -20.92 11.29
CA VAL A 210 17.65 -21.09 12.32
C VAL A 210 18.85 -21.72 11.64
N LYS A 211 19.97 -20.98 11.56
CA LYS A 211 21.20 -21.41 10.86
C LYS A 211 20.93 -21.91 9.43
N GLY A 212 20.03 -21.25 8.70
CA GLY A 212 19.66 -21.63 7.34
C GLY A 212 18.62 -22.75 7.22
N HIS A 213 18.23 -23.40 8.32
CA HIS A 213 17.20 -24.45 8.33
C HIS A 213 15.83 -23.88 8.67
N ARG A 214 14.79 -24.36 7.98
CA ARG A 214 13.40 -23.98 8.25
C ARG A 214 12.90 -24.68 9.52
N CYS A 215 12.47 -23.89 10.49
CA CYS A 215 11.85 -24.36 11.73
C CYS A 215 10.41 -23.86 11.79
N ARG A 216 9.46 -24.77 12.03
CA ARG A 216 8.04 -24.41 12.20
C ARG A 216 7.78 -23.86 13.59
N LEU A 217 6.82 -22.95 13.69
CA LEU A 217 6.31 -22.49 14.98
C LEU A 217 5.59 -23.61 15.72
N ALA A 218 6.01 -23.87 16.96
CA ALA A 218 5.37 -24.81 17.85
C ALA A 218 4.32 -24.09 18.72
N GLY A 219 3.08 -24.03 18.21
CA GLY A 219 1.96 -23.48 18.96
C GLY A 219 1.58 -22.04 18.60
N ALA A 220 0.89 -21.41 19.54
CA ALA A 220 0.39 -20.06 19.43
C ALA A 220 1.47 -19.03 19.76
N VAL A 221 1.52 -17.97 18.95
CA VAL A 221 2.32 -16.77 19.20
C VAL A 221 1.76 -16.06 20.42
N SER A 222 2.57 -15.89 21.46
CA SER A 222 2.20 -15.12 22.67
C SER A 222 2.56 -13.64 22.51
N MET A 223 2.27 -12.83 23.52
CA MET A 223 2.44 -11.37 23.44
C MET A 223 3.91 -10.96 23.33
N GLY A 224 4.80 -11.55 24.15
CA GLY A 224 6.21 -11.17 24.20
C GLY A 224 7.19 -12.23 23.72
N MET A 225 6.73 -13.47 23.52
CA MET A 225 7.59 -14.60 23.17
C MET A 225 6.85 -15.58 22.24
N THR A 226 7.61 -16.33 21.45
CA THR A 226 7.14 -17.40 20.57
C THR A 226 8.05 -18.62 20.69
#